data_AF-A0A151R9G2-F1
#
_entry.id   AF-A0A151R9G2-F1
#
_cell.length_a   1.000
_cell.length_b   1.000
_cell.length_c   1.000
_cell.angle_alpha   90.00
_cell.angle_beta   90.00
_cell.angle_gamma   90.00
#
_symmetry.space_group_name_H-M   'P 1'
#
loop_
_entity.id
_entity.type
_entity.pdbx_description
1 polymer ?
#
loop_
_entity_poly.entity_id
_entity_poly.type
_entity_poly.pdbx_seq_one_letter_code
_entity_poly.pdbx_strand_id
1 'polypeptide(L)'
;MAVTETNTKSSLHTRCNSLPSAPHPLISQHEEHLQRLKDSQATSSISSSSLCHKLNGLLDLHDCTDKLLQFPIKQQALARECSDKCIDDILEGSLRLLDICGTTKECLLRTKESMHELHSVIRRRKGDQTVFTIEGEIYLASRNKLKKAIRKALRNLKATKSERAVYPSNKDDDNLSMLSVLAEAEEVTVRSL
;
A
#
# COMPACT_ATOMS: atom_id res chain seq x y z
N MET A 1 68.33 -10.29 50.30
CA MET A 1 67.88 -10.02 48.92
C MET A 1 66.52 -10.68 48.76
N ALA A 2 65.44 -9.91 48.64
CA ALA A 2 64.08 -10.40 48.53
C ALA A 2 63.64 -10.32 47.07
N VAL A 3 63.16 -11.42 46.50
CA VAL A 3 62.62 -11.49 45.14
C VAL A 3 61.12 -11.21 45.24
N THR A 4 60.69 -10.08 44.70
CA THR A 4 59.28 -9.70 44.61
C THR A 4 58.70 -10.23 43.31
N GLU A 5 57.75 -11.15 43.40
CA GLU A 5 56.95 -11.63 42.27
C GLU A 5 55.96 -10.55 41.82
N THR A 6 56.04 -10.11 40.57
CA THR A 6 55.08 -9.16 39.99
C THR A 6 53.94 -9.94 39.32
N ASN A 7 52.78 -9.95 39.98
CA ASN A 7 51.51 -10.49 39.48
C ASN A 7 51.00 -9.63 38.31
N THR A 8 51.10 -10.15 37.08
CA THR A 8 50.55 -9.53 35.87
C THR A 8 49.06 -9.88 35.73
N LYS A 9 48.19 -8.99 36.22
CA LYS A 9 46.74 -9.04 35.91
C LYS A 9 46.52 -8.71 34.43
N SER A 10 46.28 -9.73 33.60
CA SER A 10 45.79 -9.54 32.25
C SER A 10 44.33 -9.08 32.29
N SER A 11 44.09 -7.79 32.05
CA SER A 11 42.76 -7.25 31.79
C SER A 11 42.28 -7.77 30.43
N LEU A 12 41.47 -8.82 30.43
CA LEU A 12 40.75 -9.29 29.25
C LEU A 12 39.68 -8.26 28.90
N HIS A 13 39.99 -7.35 27.97
CA HIS A 13 38.98 -6.48 27.36
C HIS A 13 38.18 -7.33 26.35
N THR A 14 37.14 -7.99 26.84
CA THR A 14 36.16 -8.70 26.01
C THR A 14 35.47 -7.68 25.12
N ARG A 15 36.02 -7.44 23.93
CA ARG A 15 35.41 -6.62 22.89
C ARG A 15 34.25 -7.45 22.33
N CYS A 16 33.04 -7.20 22.80
CA CYS A 16 31.86 -7.82 22.22
C CYS A 16 31.77 -7.39 20.75
N ASN A 17 31.99 -8.34 19.84
CA ASN A 17 31.64 -8.17 18.44
C ASN A 17 30.11 -8.25 18.35
N SER A 18 29.42 -7.12 18.51
CA SER A 18 28.00 -7.05 18.19
C SER A 18 27.86 -7.24 16.68
N LEU A 19 27.40 -8.42 16.27
CA LEU A 19 26.86 -8.61 14.93
C LEU A 19 25.74 -7.57 14.75
N PRO A 20 25.57 -6.98 13.55
CA PRO A 20 24.46 -6.06 13.30
C PRO A 20 23.16 -6.75 13.70
N SER A 21 22.32 -6.04 14.45
CA SER A 21 21.03 -6.57 14.90
C SER A 21 20.23 -6.99 13.66
N ALA A 22 19.72 -8.21 13.66
CA ALA A 22 18.77 -8.61 12.63
C ALA A 22 17.57 -7.64 12.66
N PRO A 23 17.07 -7.20 11.49
CA PRO A 23 15.92 -6.32 11.43
C PRO A 23 14.71 -7.01 12.07
N HIS A 24 13.85 -6.20 12.70
CA HIS A 24 12.65 -6.70 13.35
C HIS A 24 11.78 -7.49 12.33
N PRO A 25 11.19 -8.66 12.69
CA PRO A 25 10.45 -9.50 11.74
C PRO A 25 9.38 -8.75 10.93
N LEU A 26 8.66 -7.82 11.55
CA LEU A 26 7.66 -6.99 10.86
C LEU A 26 8.25 -6.03 9.83
N ILE A 27 9.47 -5.51 10.03
CA ILE A 27 10.14 -4.65 9.04
C ILE A 27 10.53 -5.49 7.83
N SER A 28 11.05 -6.70 8.06
CA SER A 28 11.36 -7.65 6.97
C SER A 28 10.09 -8.03 6.19
N GLN A 29 8.99 -8.26 6.90
CA GLN A 29 7.70 -8.58 6.28
C GLN A 29 7.17 -7.42 5.43
N HIS A 30 7.24 -6.19 5.94
CA HIS A 30 6.82 -5.00 5.19
C HIS A 30 7.61 -4.87 3.88
N GLU A 31 8.93 -5.00 3.94
CA GLU A 31 9.79 -4.94 2.75
C GLU A 31 9.46 -6.05 1.75
N GLU A 32 9.17 -7.27 2.22
CA GLU A 32 8.78 -8.37 1.35
C GLU A 32 7.47 -8.07 0.61
N HIS A 33 6.43 -7.60 1.31
CA HIS A 33 5.15 -7.24 0.68
C HIS A 33 5.34 -6.13 -0.36
N LEU A 34 6.16 -5.15 -0.02
CA LEU A 34 6.47 -4.00 -0.85
C LEU A 34 7.22 -4.42 -2.13
N GLN A 35 8.25 -5.25 -2.01
CA GLN A 35 9.01 -5.77 -3.14
C GLN A 35 8.14 -6.67 -4.04
N ARG A 36 7.32 -7.55 -3.45
CA ARG A 36 6.40 -8.41 -4.20
C ARG A 36 5.43 -7.60 -5.07
N LEU A 37 4.89 -6.51 -4.54
CA LEU A 37 4.00 -5.61 -5.28
C LEU A 37 4.75 -4.89 -6.40
N LYS A 38 5.97 -4.40 -6.16
CA LYS A 38 6.84 -3.79 -7.17
C LYS A 38 7.14 -4.77 -8.32
N ASP A 39 7.47 -6.03 -8.01
CA ASP A 39 7.78 -7.05 -9.02
C ASP A 39 6.55 -7.45 -9.85
N SER A 40 5.38 -7.54 -9.21
CA SER A 40 4.10 -7.84 -9.89
C SER A 40 3.66 -6.76 -10.89
N GLN A 41 4.30 -5.59 -10.85
CA GLN A 41 4.06 -4.51 -11.80
C GLN A 41 4.79 -4.72 -13.14
N ALA A 42 5.98 -5.33 -13.12
CA ALA A 42 6.78 -5.55 -14.33
C ALA A 42 6.11 -6.53 -15.32
N THR A 43 5.23 -7.39 -14.81
CA THR A 43 4.47 -8.37 -15.61
C THR A 43 3.09 -7.79 -15.97
N SER A 44 2.99 -7.19 -17.16
CA SER A 44 1.82 -6.42 -17.64
C SER A 44 0.59 -7.26 -18.03
N SER A 45 0.29 -8.36 -17.33
CA SER A 45 -0.90 -9.17 -17.59
C SER A 45 -2.07 -8.76 -16.69
N ILE A 46 -3.07 -8.09 -17.28
CA ILE A 46 -4.30 -7.67 -16.59
C ILE A 46 -5.32 -8.81 -16.69
N SER A 47 -5.18 -9.78 -15.79
CA SER A 47 -6.19 -10.82 -15.52
C SER A 47 -6.97 -10.48 -14.24
N SER A 48 -8.20 -10.98 -14.13
CA SER A 48 -8.98 -10.88 -12.88
C SER A 48 -8.25 -11.53 -11.69
N SER A 49 -7.56 -12.65 -11.91
CA SER A 49 -6.76 -13.31 -10.87
C SER A 49 -5.55 -12.47 -10.43
N SER A 50 -4.86 -11.85 -11.39
CA SER A 50 -3.74 -10.93 -11.16
C SER A 50 -4.20 -9.71 -10.36
N LEU A 51 -5.37 -9.16 -10.67
CA LEU A 51 -5.96 -8.06 -9.91
C LEU A 51 -6.27 -8.45 -8.46
N CYS A 52 -6.93 -9.59 -8.22
CA CYS A 52 -7.19 -10.06 -6.87
C CYS A 52 -5.90 -10.26 -6.06
N HIS A 53 -4.87 -10.83 -6.69
CA HIS A 53 -3.57 -11.03 -6.04
C HIS A 53 -2.92 -9.70 -5.65
N LYS A 54 -2.98 -8.67 -6.53
CA LYS A 54 -2.49 -7.33 -6.22
C LYS A 54 -3.25 -6.67 -5.08
N LEU A 55 -4.59 -6.76 -5.08
CA LEU A 55 -5.41 -6.21 -4.00
C LEU A 55 -5.13 -6.90 -2.65
N ASN A 56 -4.95 -8.21 -2.65
CA ASN A 56 -4.55 -8.94 -1.44
C ASN A 56 -3.15 -8.54 -0.97
N GLY A 57 -2.19 -8.37 -1.88
CA GLY A 57 -0.86 -7.87 -1.52
C GLY A 57 -0.88 -6.47 -0.92
N LEU A 58 -1.77 -5.59 -1.41
CA LEU A 58 -1.99 -4.27 -0.81
C LEU A 58 -2.58 -4.38 0.60
N LEU A 59 -3.54 -5.29 0.81
CA LEU A 59 -4.09 -5.55 2.14
C LEU A 59 -2.98 -6.00 3.11
N ASP A 60 -2.17 -6.98 2.71
CA ASP A 60 -1.07 -7.47 3.53
C ASP A 60 -0.05 -6.36 3.88
N LEU A 61 0.28 -5.50 2.90
CA LEU A 61 1.17 -4.36 3.09
C LEU A 61 0.59 -3.38 4.13
N HIS A 62 -0.66 -2.96 3.96
CA HIS A 62 -1.30 -2.00 4.86
C HIS A 62 -1.52 -2.57 6.26
N ASP A 63 -1.88 -3.85 6.40
CA ASP A 63 -1.96 -4.54 7.69
C ASP A 63 -0.61 -4.59 8.41
N CYS A 64 0.49 -4.76 7.64
CA CYS A 64 1.84 -4.73 8.19
C CYS A 64 2.24 -3.31 8.61
N THR A 65 1.95 -2.31 7.77
CA THR A 65 2.17 -0.88 8.07
C THR A 65 1.42 -0.45 9.33
N ASP A 66 0.17 -0.87 9.51
CA ASP A 66 -0.62 -0.58 10.72
C ASP A 66 0.04 -1.17 11.98
N LYS A 67 0.48 -2.43 11.91
CA LYS A 67 1.21 -3.06 13.04
C LYS A 67 2.52 -2.34 13.37
N LEU A 68 3.24 -1.84 12.37
CA LEU A 68 4.44 -1.03 12.58
C LEU A 68 4.13 0.33 13.22
N LEU A 69 3.03 0.97 12.81
CA LEU A 69 2.54 2.23 13.40
C LEU A 69 2.14 2.08 14.87
N GLN A 70 1.70 0.90 15.30
CA GLN A 70 1.32 0.67 16.69
C GLN A 70 2.53 0.64 17.65
N PHE A 71 3.76 0.58 17.15
CA PHE A 71 4.94 0.60 18.00
C PHE A 71 5.20 1.99 18.62
N PRO A 72 5.28 2.11 19.95
CA PRO A 72 5.47 3.41 20.62
C PRO A 72 6.73 4.15 20.16
N ILE A 73 7.80 3.39 19.85
CA ILE A 73 9.06 3.96 19.34
C ILE A 73 8.86 4.59 17.97
N LYS A 74 8.07 3.96 17.09
CA LYS A 74 7.74 4.49 15.75
C LYS A 74 6.82 5.70 15.85
N GLN A 75 5.84 5.68 16.75
CA GLN A 75 4.96 6.84 17.01
C GLN A 75 5.74 8.03 17.57
N GLN A 76 6.66 7.78 18.51
CA GLN A 76 7.49 8.84 19.09
C GLN A 76 8.48 9.40 18.06
N ALA A 77 9.07 8.57 17.21
CA ALA A 77 9.91 9.03 16.11
C ALA A 77 9.10 9.87 15.12
N LEU A 78 7.92 9.39 14.72
CA LEU A 78 7.01 10.10 13.82
C LEU A 78 6.61 11.48 14.39
N ALA A 79 6.24 11.55 15.67
CA ALA A 79 5.88 12.81 16.33
C ALA A 79 7.05 13.81 16.45
N ARG A 80 8.31 13.34 16.39
CA ARG A 80 9.50 14.19 16.39
C ARG A 80 9.91 14.63 14.98
N GLU A 81 9.69 13.76 13.99
CA GLU A 81 10.11 13.95 12.60
C GLU A 81 9.07 14.72 11.77
N CYS A 82 7.79 14.54 12.07
CA CYS A 82 6.69 15.21 11.38
C CYS A 82 6.30 16.54 12.04
N SER A 83 6.06 17.54 11.20
CA SER A 83 5.20 18.67 11.56
C SER A 83 3.72 18.32 11.36
N ASP A 84 2.80 19.07 11.97
CA ASP A 84 1.36 18.92 11.76
C ASP A 84 1.00 18.91 10.26
N LYS A 85 1.62 19.82 9.50
CA LYS A 85 1.45 19.90 8.04
C LYS A 85 1.87 18.62 7.31
N CYS A 86 2.96 17.98 7.74
CA CYS A 86 3.42 16.73 7.16
C CYS A 86 2.43 15.59 7.42
N ILE A 87 1.82 15.54 8.60
CA ILE A 87 0.78 14.56 8.94
C ILE A 87 -0.46 14.81 8.09
N ASP A 88 -0.90 16.07 7.98
CA ASP A 88 -2.03 16.48 7.14
C ASP A 88 -1.83 16.05 5.68
N ASP A 89 -0.63 16.24 5.12
CA ASP A 89 -0.32 15.84 3.75
C ASP A 89 -0.40 14.31 3.52
N ILE A 90 0.01 13.50 4.51
CA ILE A 90 -0.10 12.03 4.46
C ILE A 90 -1.56 11.60 4.59
N LEU A 91 -2.30 12.21 5.51
CA LEU A 91 -3.72 11.93 5.72
C LEU A 91 -4.55 12.31 4.50
N GLU A 92 -4.27 13.45 3.88
CA GLU A 92 -4.92 13.89 2.64
C GLU A 92 -4.61 12.95 1.46
N GLY A 93 -3.38 12.42 1.38
CA GLY A 93 -3.04 11.33 0.46
C GLY A 93 -3.89 10.08 0.67
N SER A 94 -3.99 9.64 1.93
CA SER A 94 -4.74 8.45 2.34
C SER A 94 -6.25 8.61 2.11
N LEU A 95 -6.81 9.78 2.41
CA LEU A 95 -8.23 10.10 2.21
C LEU A 95 -8.61 10.03 0.73
N ARG A 96 -7.79 10.62 -0.15
CA ARG A 96 -8.01 10.54 -1.60
C ARG A 96 -7.97 9.10 -2.11
N LEU A 97 -7.07 8.27 -1.61
CA LEU A 97 -7.04 6.83 -1.94
C LEU A 97 -8.35 6.16 -1.52
N LEU A 98 -8.84 6.46 -0.32
CA LEU A 98 -10.09 5.91 0.20
C LEU A 98 -11.30 6.34 -0.65
N ASP A 99 -11.37 7.60 -1.07
CA ASP A 99 -12.45 8.12 -1.94
C ASP A 99 -12.48 7.42 -3.30
N ILE A 100 -11.31 7.16 -3.88
CA ILE A 100 -11.17 6.44 -5.16
C ILE A 100 -11.63 4.99 -4.99
N CYS A 101 -11.20 4.32 -3.91
CA CYS A 101 -11.64 2.97 -3.58
C CYS A 101 -13.16 2.90 -3.36
N GLY A 102 -13.73 3.86 -2.63
CA GLY A 102 -15.17 3.98 -2.39
C GLY A 102 -15.96 4.16 -3.68
N THR A 103 -15.55 5.10 -4.52
CA THR A 103 -16.18 5.35 -5.83
C THR A 103 -16.11 4.12 -6.74
N THR A 104 -14.96 3.44 -6.76
CA THR A 104 -14.73 2.23 -7.55
C THR A 104 -15.63 1.10 -7.07
N LYS A 105 -15.72 0.89 -5.75
CA LYS A 105 -16.60 -0.09 -5.13
C LYS A 105 -18.06 0.14 -5.49
N GLU A 106 -18.56 1.37 -5.35
CA GLU A 106 -19.94 1.71 -5.70
C GLU A 106 -20.24 1.44 -7.18
N CYS A 107 -19.36 1.89 -8.09
CA CYS A 107 -19.57 1.67 -9.52
C CYS A 107 -19.47 0.17 -9.90
N LEU A 108 -18.66 -0.63 -9.19
CA LEU A 108 -18.60 -2.08 -9.36
C LEU A 108 -19.89 -2.75 -8.89
N LEU A 109 -20.44 -2.32 -7.75
CA LEU A 109 -21.74 -2.79 -7.26
C LEU A 109 -22.86 -2.49 -8.27
N ARG A 110 -22.89 -1.27 -8.85
CA ARG A 110 -23.85 -0.93 -9.92
C ARG A 110 -23.70 -1.78 -11.17
N THR A 111 -22.46 -2.05 -11.56
CA THR A 111 -22.18 -2.94 -12.70
C THR A 111 -22.68 -4.37 -12.42
N LYS A 112 -22.49 -4.85 -11.18
CA LYS A 112 -22.99 -6.16 -10.72
C LYS A 112 -24.52 -6.21 -10.75
N GLU A 113 -25.20 -5.18 -10.27
CA GLU A 113 -26.67 -5.06 -10.31
C GLU A 113 -27.18 -5.13 -11.77
N SER A 114 -26.62 -4.31 -12.67
CA SER A 114 -27.01 -4.31 -14.08
C SER A 114 -26.74 -5.65 -14.78
N MET A 115 -25.66 -6.35 -14.41
CA MET A 115 -25.40 -7.71 -14.89
C MET A 115 -26.47 -8.71 -14.41
N HIS A 116 -26.94 -8.60 -13.15
CA HIS A 116 -28.01 -9.44 -12.63
C HIS A 116 -29.36 -9.17 -13.33
N GLU A 117 -29.67 -7.91 -13.65
CA GLU A 117 -30.87 -7.55 -14.42
C GLU A 117 -30.79 -8.11 -15.84
N LEU A 118 -29.66 -7.93 -16.53
CA LEU A 118 -29.42 -8.53 -17.84
C LEU A 118 -29.59 -10.05 -17.82
N HIS A 119 -29.01 -10.73 -16.84
CA HIS A 119 -29.15 -12.17 -16.69
C HIS A 119 -30.60 -12.59 -16.40
N SER A 120 -31.33 -11.79 -15.62
CA SER A 120 -32.76 -12.02 -15.34
C SER A 120 -33.63 -11.87 -16.58
N VAL A 121 -33.34 -10.88 -17.44
CA VAL A 121 -34.01 -10.70 -18.74
C VAL A 121 -33.75 -11.90 -19.64
N ILE A 122 -32.49 -12.34 -19.77
CA ILE A 122 -32.11 -13.53 -20.57
C ILE A 122 -32.90 -14.76 -20.10
N ARG A 123 -33.01 -14.97 -18.78
CA ARG A 123 -33.68 -16.15 -18.22
C ARG A 123 -35.21 -16.11 -18.41
N ARG A 124 -35.83 -14.94 -18.30
CA ARG A 124 -37.31 -14.80 -18.31
C ARG A 124 -37.90 -14.60 -19.71
N ARG A 125 -37.20 -13.94 -20.63
CA ARG A 125 -37.75 -13.54 -21.94
C ARG A 125 -37.05 -14.23 -23.09
N LYS A 126 -37.25 -15.54 -23.21
CA LYS A 126 -36.78 -16.31 -24.38
C LYS A 126 -37.60 -15.90 -25.61
N GLY A 127 -37.17 -14.85 -26.32
CA GLY A 127 -37.76 -14.39 -27.59
C GLY A 127 -38.00 -12.89 -27.74
N ASP A 128 -37.92 -12.09 -26.67
CA ASP A 128 -38.06 -10.62 -26.75
C ASP A 128 -36.69 -9.97 -26.97
N GLN A 129 -36.25 -9.98 -28.23
CA GLN A 129 -34.96 -9.45 -28.65
C GLN A 129 -34.80 -7.97 -28.30
N THR A 130 -35.90 -7.21 -28.30
CA THR A 130 -35.88 -5.75 -28.07
C THR A 130 -35.51 -5.39 -26.63
N VAL A 131 -36.08 -6.09 -25.64
CA VAL A 131 -35.75 -5.84 -24.24
C VAL A 131 -34.37 -6.37 -23.88
N PHE A 132 -33.93 -7.47 -24.49
CA PHE A 132 -32.55 -7.93 -24.34
C PHE A 132 -31.54 -6.88 -24.83
N THR A 133 -31.78 -6.26 -26.01
CA THR A 133 -30.90 -5.21 -26.52
C THR A 133 -30.86 -3.99 -25.61
N ILE A 134 -32.01 -3.54 -25.10
CA ILE A 134 -32.09 -2.37 -24.21
C ILE A 134 -31.30 -2.62 -22.91
N GLU A 135 -31.52 -3.77 -22.26
CA GLU A 135 -30.82 -4.09 -21.00
C GLU A 135 -29.30 -4.28 -21.23
N GLY A 136 -28.92 -4.85 -22.39
CA GLY A 136 -27.53 -4.95 -22.81
C GLY A 136 -26.85 -3.59 -22.99
N GLU A 137 -27.57 -2.62 -23.57
CA GLU A 137 -27.10 -1.24 -23.70
C GLU A 137 -26.95 -0.55 -22.35
N ILE A 138 -27.89 -0.75 -21.41
CA ILE A 138 -27.81 -0.24 -20.03
C ILE A 138 -26.57 -0.80 -19.33
N TYR A 139 -26.34 -2.11 -19.42
CA TYR A 139 -25.15 -2.76 -18.88
C TYR A 139 -23.85 -2.22 -19.48
N LEU A 140 -23.78 -2.12 -20.81
CA LEU A 140 -22.60 -1.60 -21.50
C LEU A 140 -22.33 -0.13 -21.14
N ALA A 141 -23.38 0.69 -21.05
CA ALA A 141 -23.29 2.08 -20.60
C ALA A 141 -22.78 2.17 -19.16
N SER A 142 -23.25 1.31 -18.25
CA SER A 142 -22.76 1.24 -16.85
C SER A 142 -21.27 0.92 -16.79
N ARG A 143 -20.80 -0.07 -17.56
CA ARG A 143 -19.37 -0.43 -17.65
C ARG A 143 -18.52 0.70 -18.21
N ASN A 144 -19.03 1.40 -19.22
CA ASN A 144 -18.34 2.54 -19.81
C ASN A 144 -18.23 3.72 -18.84
N LYS A 145 -19.28 3.97 -18.03
CA LYS A 145 -19.25 4.97 -16.95
C LYS A 145 -18.21 4.60 -15.89
N LEU A 146 -18.19 3.36 -15.40
CA LEU A 146 -17.17 2.84 -14.46
C LEU A 146 -15.76 3.06 -15.01
N LYS A 147 -15.51 2.64 -16.26
CA LYS A 147 -14.19 2.78 -16.92
C LYS A 147 -13.74 4.24 -17.01
N LYS A 148 -14.67 5.16 -17.31
CA LYS A 148 -14.40 6.60 -17.38
C LYS A 148 -14.12 7.18 -15.99
N ALA A 149 -14.89 6.79 -14.98
CA ALA A 149 -14.73 7.23 -13.60
C ALA A 149 -13.35 6.81 -13.04
N ILE A 150 -12.99 5.53 -13.17
CA ILE A 150 -11.68 5.02 -12.73
C ILE A 150 -10.54 5.78 -13.42
N ARG A 151 -10.57 5.92 -14.74
CA ARG A 151 -9.52 6.64 -15.48
C ARG A 151 -9.42 8.13 -15.12
N LYS A 152 -10.53 8.76 -14.75
CA LYS A 152 -10.53 10.15 -14.29
C LYS A 152 -9.89 10.23 -12.90
N ALA A 153 -10.32 9.38 -11.98
CA ALA A 153 -9.79 9.27 -10.63
C ALA A 153 -8.27 9.01 -10.61
N LEU A 154 -7.80 8.02 -11.37
CA LEU A 154 -6.37 7.68 -11.47
C LEU A 154 -5.53 8.83 -12.04
N ARG A 155 -6.08 9.63 -12.97
CA ARG A 155 -5.39 10.81 -13.50
C ARG A 155 -5.25 11.91 -12.45
N ASN A 156 -6.31 12.17 -11.70
CA ASN A 156 -6.31 13.17 -10.62
C ASN A 156 -5.30 12.78 -9.53
N LEU A 157 -5.29 11.49 -9.13
CA LEU A 157 -4.35 10.95 -8.15
C LEU A 157 -2.89 11.16 -8.57
N LYS A 158 -2.56 10.85 -9.83
CA LYS A 158 -1.19 11.02 -10.37
C LYS A 158 -0.76 12.48 -10.48
N ALA A 159 -1.66 13.40 -10.83
CA ALA A 159 -1.35 14.82 -10.93
C ALA A 159 -0.92 15.42 -9.58
N THR A 160 -1.59 15.04 -8.50
CA THR A 160 -1.31 15.57 -7.16
C THR A 160 -0.02 15.07 -6.52
N LYS A 161 0.58 13.99 -7.04
CA LYS A 161 1.88 13.48 -6.56
C LYS A 161 3.04 14.40 -6.95
N SER A 162 2.89 15.19 -8.02
CA SER A 162 3.93 16.13 -8.48
C SER A 162 4.12 17.33 -7.55
N GLU A 163 3.18 17.59 -6.64
CA GLU A 163 3.16 18.77 -5.76
C GLU A 163 3.60 18.47 -4.32
N ARG A 164 3.81 17.20 -3.97
CA ARG A 164 4.11 16.83 -2.58
C ARG A 164 5.57 17.11 -2.23
N ALA A 165 5.80 17.71 -1.06
CA ALA A 165 7.14 17.95 -0.53
C ALA A 165 7.86 16.60 -0.35
N VAL A 166 9.07 16.49 -0.91
CA VAL A 166 9.95 15.34 -0.69
C VAL A 166 10.30 15.34 0.80
N TYR A 167 9.82 14.35 1.54
CA TYR A 167 10.18 14.19 2.95
C TYR A 167 11.69 13.95 3.04
N PRO A 168 12.42 14.67 3.91
CA PRO A 168 13.84 14.43 4.10
C PRO A 168 14.01 13.02 4.69
N SER A 169 14.51 12.10 3.88
CA SER A 169 14.96 10.79 4.34
C SER A 169 16.26 11.00 5.11
N ASN A 170 16.19 11.14 6.43
CA ASN A 170 17.36 10.98 7.27
C ASN A 170 17.73 9.49 7.23
N LYS A 171 18.81 9.17 6.52
CA LYS A 171 19.33 7.80 6.34
C LYS A 171 20.20 7.34 7.52
N ASP A 172 20.28 8.13 8.58
CA ASP A 172 21.17 7.87 9.71
C ASP A 172 20.38 7.25 10.86
N ASP A 173 20.09 5.96 10.72
CA ASP A 173 20.05 4.93 11.76
C ASP A 173 19.53 3.63 11.13
N ASP A 174 19.98 2.48 11.63
CA ASP A 174 19.57 1.12 11.22
C ASP A 174 18.05 0.83 11.44
N ASN A 175 17.23 1.86 11.60
CA ASN A 175 15.83 1.83 11.95
C ASN A 175 15.01 2.62 10.92
N LEU A 176 14.41 1.92 9.94
CA LEU A 176 13.55 2.47 8.90
C LEU A 176 12.59 3.55 9.45
N SER A 177 12.69 4.80 8.96
CA SER A 177 11.81 5.88 9.39
C SER A 177 10.35 5.52 9.14
N MET A 178 9.47 5.83 10.08
CA MET A 178 8.04 5.57 9.92
C MET A 178 7.46 6.41 8.77
N LEU A 179 8.03 7.60 8.51
CA LEU A 179 7.64 8.42 7.38
C LEU A 179 7.95 7.75 6.04
N SER A 180 9.13 7.15 5.89
CA SER A 180 9.48 6.47 4.65
C SER A 180 8.60 5.25 4.41
N VAL A 181 8.27 4.49 5.46
CA VAL A 181 7.32 3.37 5.40
C VAL A 181 5.96 3.83 4.83
N LEU A 182 5.39 4.89 5.40
CA LEU A 182 4.09 5.42 4.97
C LEU A 182 4.13 5.95 3.54
N ALA A 183 5.17 6.72 3.22
CA ALA A 183 5.34 7.31 1.89
C ALA A 183 5.49 6.23 0.82
N GLU A 184 6.29 5.20 1.06
CA GLU A 184 6.48 4.11 0.10
C GLU A 184 5.24 3.22 -0.04
N ALA A 185 4.53 2.93 1.06
CA ALA A 185 3.28 2.16 1.02
C ALA A 185 2.19 2.90 0.21
N GLU A 186 2.06 4.21 0.40
CA GLU A 186 1.19 5.04 -0.42
C GLU A 186 1.61 4.99 -1.90
N GLU A 187 2.91 5.12 -2.16
CA GLU A 187 3.47 5.13 -3.50
C GLU A 187 3.18 3.85 -4.28
N VAL A 188 3.37 2.70 -3.63
CA VAL A 188 3.11 1.38 -4.19
C VAL A 188 1.60 1.18 -4.38
N THR A 189 0.77 1.68 -3.47
CA THR A 189 -0.70 1.61 -3.59
C THR A 189 -1.19 2.38 -4.81
N VAL A 190 -0.77 3.64 -4.96
CA VAL A 190 -1.11 4.48 -6.12
C VAL A 190 -0.67 3.83 -7.44
N ARG A 191 0.47 3.14 -7.43
CA ARG A 191 1.01 2.43 -8.60
C ARG A 191 0.30 1.11 -8.91
N SER A 192 -0.28 0.47 -7.90
CA SER A 192 -0.94 -0.84 -8.01
C SER A 192 -2.40 -0.73 -8.46
N LEU A 193 -3.01 0.46 -8.29
CA LEU A 193 -4.35 0.84 -8.77
C LEU A 193 -4.34 1.33 -10.23
#